data_AF-A0A4Q7V7X3-F1
#
_entry.id   AF-A0A4Q7V7X3-F1
#
_cell.length_a   1.000
_cell.length_b   1.000
_cell.length_c   1.000
_cell.angle_alpha   90.00
_cell.angle_beta   90.00
_cell.angle_gamma   90.00
#
_symmetry.space_group_name_H-M   'P 1'
#
loop_
_entity.id
_entity.type
_entity.pdbx_description
1 polymer ?
#
loop_
_entity_poly.entity_id
_entity_poly.type
_entity_poly.pdbx_seq_one_letter_code
_entity_poly.pdbx_strand_id
1 'polypeptide(L)' 'MVSLHQPMDQNLRSPHRLLIELRIEHADLDSLIDQATAQPGVDELMLRRLKKRRLALRDQIAALELQLQPPEPA' A
#
# COMPACT_ATOMS: atom_id res chain seq x y z
N MET A 1 25.30 20.25 -29.34
CA MET A 1 24.03 20.59 -28.68
C MET A 1 23.77 19.53 -27.63
N VAL A 2 23.67 19.97 -26.37
CA VAL A 2 23.77 19.14 -25.15
C VAL A 2 22.66 18.09 -25.09
N SER A 3 23.06 16.89 -24.67
CA SER A 3 22.26 15.70 -24.44
C SER A 3 20.96 15.96 -23.66
N LEU A 4 19.82 15.61 -24.24
CA LEU A 4 18.58 15.37 -23.50
C LEU A 4 18.55 13.88 -23.10
N HIS A 5 19.37 13.50 -22.12
CA HIS A 5 19.16 12.24 -21.42
C HIS A 5 17.96 12.47 -20.50
N GLN A 6 16.77 12.14 -21.00
CA GLN A 6 15.54 12.22 -20.22
C GLN A 6 15.71 11.38 -18.95
N PRO A 7 15.53 11.96 -17.76
CA PRO A 7 15.91 11.30 -16.52
C PRO A 7 14.98 10.09 -16.29
N MET A 8 15.56 8.90 -16.40
CA MET A 8 14.94 7.61 -16.03
C MET A 8 14.55 7.55 -14.54
N ASP A 9 14.88 8.58 -13.76
CA ASP A 9 14.51 8.73 -12.35
C ASP A 9 13.05 9.18 -12.12
N GLN A 10 12.39 9.80 -13.11
CA GLN A 10 10.99 10.28 -12.93
C GLN A 10 9.97 9.14 -12.80
N ASN A 11 10.31 7.93 -13.26
CA ASN A 11 9.41 6.77 -13.24
C ASN A 11 9.48 5.97 -11.92
N LEU A 12 10.49 6.23 -11.08
CA LEU A 12 10.69 5.53 -9.80
C LEU A 12 9.66 5.91 -8.73
N ARG A 13 8.95 7.03 -8.91
CA ARG A 13 7.86 7.50 -8.03
C ARG A 13 6.52 7.60 -8.76
N SER A 14 6.26 6.70 -9.72
CA SER A 14 4.94 6.68 -10.35
C SER A 14 3.87 6.31 -9.29
N PRO A 15 2.71 6.98 -9.27
CA PRO A 15 1.63 6.65 -8.35
C PRO A 15 1.18 5.19 -8.48
N HIS A 16 1.29 4.59 -9.68
CA HIS A 16 1.06 3.16 -9.90
C HIS A 16 2.04 2.27 -9.16
N ARG A 17 3.33 2.64 -9.09
CA ARG A 17 4.33 1.88 -8.33
C ARG A 17 4.05 1.95 -6.83
N LEU A 18 3.73 3.14 -6.33
CA LEU A 18 3.33 3.30 -4.93
C LEU A 18 2.10 2.45 -4.59
N LEU A 19 1.12 2.38 -5.51
CA LEU A 19 -0.05 1.52 -5.33
C LEU A 19 0.33 0.03 -5.22
N ILE A 20 1.27 -0.43 -6.05
CA ILE A 20 1.78 -1.81 -5.97
C ILE A 20 2.48 -2.05 -4.63
N GLU A 21 3.36 -1.15 -4.20
CA GLU A 21 4.08 -1.25 -2.93
C GLU A 21 3.10 -1.30 -1.74
N LEU A 22 2.09 -0.42 -1.71
CA LEU A 22 1.06 -0.43 -0.67
C LEU A 22 0.25 -1.73 -0.65
N ARG A 23 -0.07 -2.29 -1.83
CA ARG A 23 -0.80 -3.57 -1.95
C ARG A 23 0.04 -4.75 -1.44
N ILE A 24 1.34 -4.76 -1.72
CA ILE A 24 2.27 -5.77 -1.20
C ILE A 24 2.33 -5.67 0.33
N GLU A 25 2.56 -4.47 0.86
CA GLU A 25 2.63 -4.26 2.32
C GLU A 25 1.30 -4.66 3.01
N HIS A 26 0.17 -4.38 2.38
CA HIS A 26 -1.14 -4.80 2.89
C HIS A 26 -1.26 -6.34 2.93
N ALA A 27 -0.86 -7.05 1.87
CA ALA A 27 -0.92 -8.51 1.80
C ALA A 27 0.03 -9.18 2.81
N ASP A 28 1.23 -8.63 2.99
CA ASP A 28 2.18 -9.08 4.01
C ASP A 28 1.58 -8.91 5.42
N LEU A 29 0.94 -7.77 5.66
CA LEU A 29 0.31 -7.49 6.95
C LEU A 29 -0.89 -8.38 7.22
N ASP A 30 -1.68 -8.73 6.21
CA ASP A 30 -2.74 -9.75 6.33
C ASP A 30 -2.14 -11.10 6.71
N SER A 31 -1.09 -11.54 6.01
CA SER A 31 -0.41 -12.80 6.29
C SER A 31 0.17 -12.85 7.71
N LEU A 32 0.68 -11.72 8.23
CA LEU A 32 1.16 -11.61 9.61
C LEU A 32 0.02 -11.68 10.63
N ILE A 33 -1.13 -11.06 10.33
CA ILE A 33 -2.32 -11.14 11.19
C ILE A 33 -2.82 -12.58 11.27
N ASP A 34 -2.90 -13.28 10.14
CA ASP A 34 -3.37 -14.68 10.09
C ASP A 34 -2.45 -15.63 10.87
N GLN A 35 -1.13 -15.43 10.77
CA GLN A 35 -0.16 -16.18 11.57
C GLN A 35 -0.28 -15.85 13.06
N ALA A 36 -0.49 -14.59 13.40
CA ALA A 36 -0.63 -14.17 14.79
C ALA A 36 -1.91 -14.71 15.42
N THR A 37 -3.02 -14.78 14.69
CA THR A 37 -4.30 -15.32 15.20
C THR A 37 -4.30 -16.84 15.35
N ALA A 38 -3.46 -17.55 14.59
CA ALA A 38 -3.34 -19.00 14.66
C ALA A 38 -2.57 -19.50 15.90
N GLN A 39 -1.82 -18.64 16.59
CA GLN A 39 -1.01 -19.03 17.76
C GLN A 39 -1.81 -18.96 19.06
N PRO A 40 -1.69 -19.95 19.96
CA PRO A 40 -2.25 -19.86 21.31
C PRO A 40 -1.53 -18.79 22.13
N GLY A 41 -2.29 -17.99 22.90
CA GLY A 41 -1.72 -16.89 23.70
C GLY A 41 -1.53 -15.58 22.93
N VAL A 42 -2.37 -15.31 21.93
CA VAL A 42 -2.39 -14.07 21.15
C VAL A 42 -2.28 -12.83 22.04
N ASP A 43 -1.30 -11.98 21.74
CA ASP A 43 -1.26 -10.62 22.26
C ASP A 43 -2.35 -9.79 21.54
N GLU A 44 -3.48 -9.59 22.22
CA GLU A 44 -4.60 -8.79 21.71
C GLU A 44 -4.20 -7.36 21.37
N LEU A 45 -3.28 -6.75 22.13
CA LEU A 45 -2.86 -5.37 21.90
C LEU A 45 -2.04 -5.30 20.61
N MET A 46 -1.13 -6.25 20.40
CA MET A 46 -0.39 -6.41 19.16
C MET A 46 -1.35 -6.63 17.99
N LEU A 47 -2.32 -7.54 18.12
CA LEU A 47 -3.29 -7.82 17.07
C LEU A 47 -4.13 -6.59 16.70
N ARG A 48 -4.57 -5.81 17.70
CA ARG A 48 -5.29 -4.54 17.47
C ARG A 48 -4.43 -3.53 16.72
N ARG A 49 -3.14 -3.43 17.04
CA ARG A 49 -2.19 -2.54 16.32
C ARG A 49 -2.01 -2.97 14.87
N LEU A 50 -1.83 -4.27 14.61
CA LEU A 50 -1.70 -4.81 13.25
C LEU A 50 -2.96 -4.53 12.42
N LYS A 51 -4.15 -4.83 12.97
CA LYS A 51 -5.43 -4.53 12.29
C LYS A 51 -5.62 -3.05 12.00
N LYS A 52 -5.21 -2.16 12.91
CA LYS A 52 -5.25 -0.71 12.70
C LYS A 52 -4.31 -0.29 11.57
N ARG A 53 -3.09 -0.82 11.52
CA ARG A 53 -2.14 -0.56 10.42
C ARG A 53 -2.70 -1.04 9.08
N ARG A 54 -3.34 -2.22 9.05
CA ARG A 54 -3.98 -2.76 7.84
C ARG A 54 -5.09 -1.85 7.34
N LEU A 55 -5.95 -1.38 8.23
CA LEU A 55 -7.00 -0.44 7.88
C LEU A 55 -6.41 0.84 7.26
N ALA A 56 -5.35 1.39 7.87
CA ALA A 56 -4.69 2.59 7.34
C ALA A 56 -4.04 2.34 5.96
N LEU A 57 -3.49 1.16 5.69
CA LEU A 57 -2.96 0.81 4.36
C LEU A 57 -4.09 0.70 3.33
N ARG A 58 -5.20 0.06 3.69
CA ARG A 58 -6.38 -0.03 2.82
C ARG A 58 -6.93 1.35 2.46
N ASP A 59 -7.00 2.26 3.42
CA ASP A 59 -7.49 3.62 3.19
C ASP A 59 -6.54 4.42 2.28
N GLN A 60 -5.22 4.23 2.43
CA GLN A 60 -4.22 4.82 1.54
C GLN A 60 -4.32 4.27 0.11
N ILE A 61 -4.51 2.95 -0.04
CA ILE A 61 -4.74 2.30 -1.33
C ILE A 61 -5.97 2.90 -2.01
N ALA A 62 -7.09 2.98 -1.31
CA ALA A 62 -8.34 3.51 -1.86
C ALA A 62 -8.21 4.99 -2.27
N ALA A 63 -7.53 5.80 -1.45
CA ALA A 63 -7.27 7.21 -1.77
C ALA A 63 -6.39 7.36 -3.02
N LEU A 64 -5.37 6.52 -3.17
CA LEU A 64 -4.46 6.54 -4.32
C LEU A 64 -5.14 6.00 -5.60
N GLU A 65 -5.97 4.97 -5.47
CA GLU A 65 -6.81 4.46 -6.56
C GLU A 65 -7.76 5.54 -7.08
N LEU A 66 -8.40 6.29 -6.19
CA LEU A 66 -9.27 7.41 -6.56
C LEU A 66 -8.51 8.52 -7.30
N GLN A 67 -7.27 8.83 -6.88
CA GLN A 67 -6.42 9.81 -7.57
C GLN A 67 -5.98 9.34 -8.96
N LEU A 68 -5.86 8.02 -9.15
CA LEU A 68 -5.47 7.39 -10.42
C LEU A 68 -6.65 7.20 -11.38
N GLN A 69 -7.89 7.26 -10.89
CA GLN A 69 -9.07 7.18 -11.73
C GLN A 69 -9.30 8.52 -12.46
N PRO A 70 -9.47 8.51 -13.80
CA PRO A 70 -9.90 9.72 -14.51
C PRO A 70 -11.32 10.12 -14.06
N PRO A 71 -11.64 11.42 -13.99
CA PRO A 71 -12.99 11.85 -13.66
C PRO A 71 -13.96 11.31 -14.71
N GLU A 72 -14.96 10.55 -14.28
CA GLU A 72 -16.05 10.10 -15.14
C GLU A 72 -16.78 11.36 -15.67
N PRO A 73 -16.96 11.52 -17.00
CA PRO A 73 -17.78 12.60 -17.52
C PRO A 73 -19.23 12.33 -17.13
N ALA A 74 -19.79 13.25 -16.33
CA ALA A 74 -21.20 13.29 -15.96
C ALA A 74 -22.12 13.52 -17.17
#